data_AF-A0A7C5QPY1-F1
#
_entry.id   AF-A0A7C5QPY1-F1
#
_cell.length_a   1.000
_cell.length_b   1.000
_cell.length_c   1.000
_cell.angle_alpha   90.00
_cell.angle_beta   90.00
_cell.angle_gamma   90.00
#
_symmetry.space_group_name_H-M   'P 1'
#
loop_
_entity.id
_entity.type
_entity.pdbx_description
1 polymer ?
#
loop_
_entity_poly.entity_id
_entity_poly.type
_entity_poly.pdbx_seq_one_letter_code
_entity_poly.pdbx_strand_id
1 'polypeptide(L)'
;MMIVMREEKRATLGRARPRRWLVCLVVVIAVLSRTAMAAPSNESWSRSAIAEQLRTNTLQAVANNTWPQHLVFLDKAILDLFAQLPKLAANQRYRQLVNDETASMALAQSAFLRRVTPDTAGRSLLLWLFSNRSALEEFCEAIKEQDHLPRVLQLWSELWEADPKTREKYWNLALACALVFDRPVPKAGSMRERYEYFRDSAEAGQLCVSLAELAPWELIWVVDAPVPTSELIWARKNVKLARSQWGQAFGMIQYRMDRALKGAKIYDEYTLAEIRQKGGVCIDQAYFAAITAKANGIPAMIFTGEGERGGHAWFGFKASPQEWNFKTGRYQGDKLVAGFVTDPQTRETIKEQTLYLLTDPQRRQSSYREASRLTWLADIFDAHGQPDAAREALEQAVALSSRHLAAWKALYSSLKKSNQPTKKLQDTLAAMRANFRAYPDVVATINEWEIAVLMSGTNTAELVEAMRQQHRQLQSTSGDRTDLLVSNVKQRAAIFEQRNDPDGADGVYRRALAEEGRQLTAFAELVAAYAEFARKHGRLSEAVRNIYTELRRHPVPGGDPFAQRMYAQIQRRVADLLEENNQPTQAKTLRQEAAQREQRAASQGHR
;
A
#
# COMPACT_ATOMS: atom_id res chain seq x y z
N MET A 1 8.48 -0.05 35.75
CA MET A 1 7.77 0.39 36.96
C MET A 1 6.68 -0.65 37.24
N MET A 2 6.61 -1.11 38.49
CA MET A 2 5.97 -2.35 38.94
C MET A 2 4.45 -2.43 38.78
N ILE A 3 4.02 -3.68 38.64
CA ILE A 3 2.67 -4.27 38.70
C ILE A 3 2.07 -4.12 40.11
N VAL A 4 0.76 -3.84 40.20
CA VAL A 4 -0.15 -4.46 41.19
C VAL A 4 -1.49 -4.79 40.51
N MET A 5 -1.88 -6.06 40.63
CA MET A 5 -3.17 -6.65 40.24
C MET A 5 -4.17 -6.66 41.41
N ARG A 6 -5.44 -6.96 41.07
CA ARG A 6 -6.57 -7.58 41.84
C ARG A 6 -7.76 -6.64 42.08
N GLU A 7 -9.03 -7.06 41.96
CA GLU A 7 -9.65 -8.36 41.63
C GLU A 7 -11.13 -8.14 41.25
N GLU A 8 -11.75 -9.20 40.76
CA GLU A 8 -13.04 -9.29 40.09
C GLU A 8 -14.27 -9.09 41.00
N LYS A 9 -15.39 -8.69 40.39
CA LYS A 9 -16.70 -9.31 40.68
C LYS A 9 -17.42 -9.66 39.38
N ARG A 10 -17.64 -10.96 39.20
CA ARG A 10 -18.47 -11.57 38.16
C ARG A 10 -19.95 -11.23 38.36
N ALA A 11 -20.64 -10.98 37.26
CA ALA A 11 -22.05 -11.34 37.12
C ALA A 11 -22.28 -11.89 35.71
N THR A 12 -22.73 -13.14 35.68
CA THR A 12 -23.13 -13.95 34.53
C THR A 12 -24.35 -13.39 33.81
N LEU A 13 -24.41 -13.47 32.47
CA LEU A 13 -25.63 -13.79 31.71
C LEU A 13 -25.37 -13.90 30.18
N GLY A 14 -25.88 -14.98 29.59
CA GLY A 14 -26.48 -14.95 28.25
C GLY A 14 -25.57 -15.19 27.04
N ARG A 15 -25.61 -16.42 26.51
CA ARG A 15 -25.16 -16.76 25.14
C ARG A 15 -25.77 -15.80 24.10
N ALA A 16 -24.92 -15.09 23.35
CA ALA A 16 -25.32 -14.35 22.16
C ALA A 16 -24.60 -14.91 20.91
N ARG A 17 -25.39 -15.29 19.92
CA ARG A 17 -24.98 -15.75 18.58
C ARG A 17 -24.19 -14.66 17.84
N PRO A 18 -23.28 -15.00 16.91
CA PRO A 18 -22.53 -13.99 16.16
C PRO A 18 -23.47 -13.20 15.23
N ARG A 19 -23.44 -11.87 15.39
CA ARG A 19 -24.14 -10.91 14.54
C ARG A 19 -23.63 -11.01 13.10
N ARG A 20 -24.55 -11.24 12.18
CA ARG A 20 -24.37 -11.03 10.75
C ARG A 20 -24.01 -9.57 10.50
N TRP A 21 -22.93 -9.33 9.76
CA TRP A 21 -22.59 -8.03 9.22
C TRP A 21 -23.67 -7.61 8.23
N LEU A 22 -24.53 -6.68 8.62
CA LEU A 22 -25.33 -5.91 7.67
C LEU A 22 -24.38 -4.91 7.02
N VAL A 23 -24.14 -5.09 5.72
CA VAL A 23 -23.66 -4.04 4.84
C VAL A 23 -24.73 -2.95 4.85
N CYS A 24 -24.43 -1.78 5.44
CA CYS A 24 -25.25 -0.59 5.29
C CYS A 24 -25.19 -0.15 3.83
N LEU A 25 -26.17 -0.61 3.05
CA LEU A 25 -26.54 -0.03 1.76
C LEU A 25 -27.12 1.36 2.06
N VAL A 26 -26.33 2.41 1.92
CA VAL A 26 -26.86 3.78 1.90
C VAL A 26 -27.56 3.97 0.56
N VAL A 27 -28.85 3.64 0.52
CA VAL A 27 -29.74 4.05 -0.56
C VAL A 27 -30.08 5.51 -0.29
N VAL A 28 -29.46 6.43 -1.03
CA VAL A 28 -29.92 7.82 -1.09
C VAL A 28 -31.22 7.82 -1.90
N ILE A 29 -32.36 7.76 -1.21
CA ILE A 29 -33.65 8.10 -1.83
C ILE A 29 -33.71 9.63 -1.88
N ALA A 30 -33.35 10.19 -3.04
CA ALA A 30 -33.65 11.57 -3.34
C ALA A 30 -35.16 11.70 -3.62
N VAL A 31 -35.92 12.24 -2.67
CA VAL A 31 -37.27 12.74 -2.93
C VAL A 31 -37.12 14.04 -3.71
N LEU A 32 -37.10 13.95 -5.04
CA LEU A 32 -37.19 15.10 -5.92
C LEU A 32 -38.64 15.57 -5.97
N SER A 33 -38.91 16.73 -5.38
CA SER A 33 -40.09 17.52 -5.68
C SER A 33 -40.11 17.80 -7.18
N ARG A 34 -41.08 17.24 -7.91
CA ARG A 34 -41.29 17.47 -9.34
C ARG A 34 -41.74 18.92 -9.57
N THR A 35 -40.80 19.84 -9.72
CA THR A 35 -40.98 20.95 -10.67
C THR A 35 -40.56 20.42 -12.03
N ALA A 36 -41.49 20.40 -12.98
CA ALA A 36 -41.28 19.88 -14.33
C ALA A 36 -40.10 20.59 -15.01
N MET A 37 -38.92 19.96 -14.99
CA MET A 37 -37.86 20.28 -15.94
C MET A 37 -38.24 19.63 -17.28
N ALA A 38 -38.27 20.44 -18.33
CA ALA A 38 -38.39 19.95 -19.70
C ALA A 38 -37.32 18.88 -19.94
N ALA A 39 -37.72 17.78 -20.59
CA ALA A 39 -36.79 16.75 -21.04
C ALA A 39 -35.69 17.42 -21.90
N PRO A 40 -34.40 17.08 -21.71
CA PRO A 40 -33.36 17.63 -22.56
C PRO A 40 -33.63 17.23 -24.01
N SER A 41 -33.57 18.20 -24.93
CA SER A 41 -33.74 17.97 -26.36
C SER A 41 -32.80 16.87 -26.86
N ASN A 42 -33.29 16.05 -27.78
CA ASN A 42 -32.56 14.97 -28.45
C ASN A 42 -31.60 15.52 -29.55
N GLU A 43 -31.11 16.74 -29.38
CA GLU A 43 -30.22 17.40 -30.34
C GLU A 43 -28.81 16.83 -30.19
N SER A 44 -28.25 16.31 -31.29
CA SER A 44 -26.84 15.94 -31.34
C SER A 44 -26.00 17.19 -31.50
N TRP A 45 -25.07 17.42 -30.57
CA TRP A 45 -24.24 18.62 -30.57
C TRP A 45 -22.98 18.42 -31.40
N SER A 46 -22.55 19.44 -32.14
CA SER A 46 -21.23 19.41 -32.78
C SER A 46 -20.12 19.38 -31.72
N ARG A 47 -18.94 18.82 -32.06
CA ARG A 47 -17.82 18.73 -31.11
C ARG A 47 -17.39 20.10 -30.55
N SER A 48 -17.39 21.14 -31.38
CA SER A 48 -17.06 22.51 -30.95
C SER A 48 -18.10 23.09 -30.00
N ALA A 49 -19.39 22.79 -30.22
CA ALA A 49 -20.46 23.18 -29.31
C ALA A 49 -20.32 22.50 -27.94
N ILE A 50 -19.94 21.21 -27.91
CA ILE A 50 -19.69 20.48 -26.66
C ILE A 50 -18.54 21.11 -25.88
N ALA A 51 -17.43 21.48 -26.55
CA ALA A 51 -16.28 22.11 -25.90
C ALA A 51 -16.64 23.46 -25.24
N GLU A 52 -17.38 24.32 -25.95
CA GLU A 52 -17.76 25.63 -25.41
C GLU A 52 -18.80 25.51 -24.28
N GLN A 53 -19.75 24.57 -24.41
CA GLN A 53 -20.69 24.30 -23.34
C GLN A 53 -20.00 23.71 -22.11
N LEU A 54 -19.02 22.82 -22.30
CA LEU A 54 -18.25 22.24 -21.20
C LEU A 54 -17.63 23.34 -20.35
N ARG A 55 -16.97 24.31 -20.99
CA ARG A 55 -16.38 25.46 -20.31
C ARG A 55 -17.44 26.27 -19.56
N THR A 56 -18.55 26.60 -20.21
CA THR A 56 -19.63 27.42 -19.63
C THR A 56 -20.31 26.74 -18.44
N ASN A 57 -20.70 25.47 -18.59
CA ASN A 57 -21.36 24.68 -17.54
C ASN A 57 -20.43 24.47 -16.35
N THR A 58 -19.13 24.26 -16.58
CA THR A 58 -18.13 24.13 -15.53
C THR A 58 -18.05 25.39 -14.67
N LEU A 59 -17.97 26.57 -15.30
CA LEU A 59 -17.95 27.85 -14.59
C LEU A 59 -19.22 28.07 -13.76
N GLN A 60 -20.38 27.74 -14.32
CA GLN A 60 -21.66 27.83 -13.63
C GLN A 60 -21.75 26.83 -12.47
N ALA A 61 -21.26 25.60 -12.64
CA ALA A 61 -21.25 24.58 -11.61
C ALA A 61 -20.43 24.99 -10.39
N VAL A 62 -19.25 25.56 -10.62
CA VAL A 62 -18.40 26.11 -9.55
C VAL A 62 -19.03 27.35 -8.91
N ALA A 63 -19.68 28.23 -9.69
CA ALA A 63 -20.28 29.45 -9.18
C ALA A 63 -21.57 29.22 -8.36
N ASN A 64 -22.42 28.30 -8.81
CA ASN A 64 -23.78 28.10 -8.31
C ASN A 64 -23.92 26.81 -7.46
N ASN A 65 -22.83 26.09 -7.25
CA ASN A 65 -22.83 24.79 -6.57
C ASN A 65 -23.75 23.73 -7.20
N THR A 66 -23.84 23.70 -8.54
CA THR A 66 -24.69 22.75 -9.30
C THR A 66 -23.90 21.52 -9.79
N TRP A 67 -23.14 20.90 -8.89
CA TRP A 67 -22.20 19.80 -9.20
C TRP A 67 -22.90 18.53 -9.69
N PRO A 68 -24.02 18.07 -9.08
CA PRO A 68 -24.74 16.90 -9.58
C PRO A 68 -25.27 17.09 -11.01
N GLN A 69 -25.78 18.29 -11.32
CA GLN A 69 -26.25 18.62 -12.67
C GLN A 69 -25.08 18.66 -13.67
N HIS A 70 -23.93 19.21 -13.24
CA HIS A 70 -22.72 19.20 -14.07
C HIS A 70 -22.23 17.79 -14.34
N LEU A 71 -22.28 16.90 -13.35
CA LEU A 71 -21.90 15.50 -13.53
C LEU A 71 -22.76 14.77 -14.57
N VAL A 72 -24.08 14.98 -14.51
CA VAL A 72 -25.01 14.45 -15.52
C VAL A 72 -24.70 15.00 -16.91
N PHE A 73 -24.39 16.29 -17.01
CA PHE A 73 -23.96 16.91 -18.26
C PHE A 73 -22.65 16.31 -18.80
N LEU A 74 -21.64 16.12 -17.94
CA LEU A 74 -20.35 15.54 -18.33
C LEU A 74 -20.52 14.13 -18.89
N ASP A 75 -21.29 13.28 -18.20
CA ASP A 75 -21.54 11.93 -18.67
C ASP A 75 -22.25 11.93 -20.03
N LYS A 76 -23.29 12.75 -20.20
CA LYS A 76 -23.99 12.89 -21.49
C LYS A 76 -23.02 13.35 -22.59
N ALA A 77 -22.22 14.38 -22.33
CA ALA A 77 -21.25 14.91 -23.29
C ALA A 77 -20.24 13.84 -23.74
N ILE A 78 -19.72 13.03 -22.80
CA ILE A 78 -18.77 11.94 -23.09
C ILE A 78 -19.44 10.84 -23.94
N LEU A 79 -20.67 10.44 -23.59
CA LEU A 79 -21.43 9.44 -24.34
C LEU A 79 -21.80 9.93 -25.74
N ASP A 80 -22.20 11.19 -25.89
CA ASP A 80 -22.51 11.81 -27.20
C ASP A 80 -21.25 11.89 -28.07
N LEU A 81 -20.10 12.30 -27.51
CA LEU A 81 -18.81 12.28 -28.20
C LEU A 81 -18.43 10.87 -28.65
N PHE A 82 -18.65 9.86 -27.81
CA PHE A 82 -18.38 8.46 -28.16
C PHE A 82 -19.33 7.94 -29.26
N ALA A 83 -20.60 8.34 -29.25
CA ALA A 83 -21.57 7.98 -30.27
C ALA A 83 -21.27 8.61 -31.63
N GLN A 84 -20.69 9.82 -31.65
CA GLN A 84 -20.26 10.52 -32.87
C GLN A 84 -18.98 9.95 -33.50
N LEU A 85 -18.25 9.08 -32.81
CA LEU A 85 -17.06 8.46 -33.38
C LEU A 85 -17.44 7.46 -34.49
N PRO A 86 -16.64 7.38 -35.58
CA PRO A 86 -16.87 6.39 -36.62
C PRO A 86 -16.83 4.98 -36.02
N LYS A 87 -17.54 4.05 -36.68
CA LYS A 87 -17.50 2.61 -36.34
C LYS A 87 -16.13 2.03 -36.73
N LEU A 88 -15.12 2.30 -35.92
CA LEU A 88 -13.78 1.74 -36.01
C LEU A 88 -13.69 0.41 -35.27
N ALA A 89 -12.56 -0.29 -35.42
CA ALA A 89 -12.19 -1.34 -34.50
C ALA A 89 -12.19 -0.79 -33.06
N ALA A 90 -12.68 -1.60 -32.11
CA ALA A 90 -12.92 -1.16 -30.73
C ALA A 90 -11.69 -0.44 -30.13
N ASN A 91 -10.50 -1.04 -30.27
CA ASN A 91 -9.24 -0.46 -29.79
C ASN A 91 -8.97 0.96 -30.32
N GLN A 92 -9.23 1.22 -31.60
CA GLN A 92 -9.05 2.53 -32.21
C GLN A 92 -10.11 3.52 -31.74
N ARG A 93 -11.38 3.09 -31.65
CA ARG A 93 -12.50 3.93 -31.22
C ARG A 93 -12.33 4.44 -29.79
N TYR A 94 -12.05 3.54 -28.84
CA TYR A 94 -11.86 3.90 -27.44
C TYR A 94 -10.63 4.80 -27.25
N ARG A 95 -9.51 4.48 -27.92
CA ARG A 95 -8.30 5.31 -27.86
C ARG A 95 -8.49 6.69 -28.48
N GLN A 96 -9.28 6.80 -29.55
CA GLN A 96 -9.60 8.10 -30.14
C GLN A 96 -10.39 8.97 -29.16
N LEU A 97 -11.35 8.41 -28.42
CA LEU A 97 -12.11 9.16 -27.42
C LEU A 97 -11.21 9.66 -26.28
N VAL A 98 -10.47 8.77 -25.62
CA VAL A 98 -9.71 9.16 -24.41
C VAL A 98 -8.51 10.06 -24.68
N ASN A 99 -8.13 10.24 -25.95
CA ASN A 99 -7.10 11.18 -26.38
C ASN A 99 -7.68 12.46 -27.00
N ASP A 100 -8.99 12.54 -27.23
CA ASP A 100 -9.65 13.79 -27.61
C ASP A 100 -9.56 14.81 -26.46
N GLU A 101 -9.21 16.05 -26.77
CA GLU A 101 -8.96 17.09 -25.77
C GLU A 101 -10.20 17.40 -24.93
N THR A 102 -11.36 17.50 -25.57
CA THR A 102 -12.63 17.81 -24.89
C THR A 102 -13.10 16.62 -24.07
N ALA A 103 -13.08 15.42 -24.66
CA ALA A 103 -13.50 14.20 -23.97
C ALA A 103 -12.60 13.88 -22.76
N SER A 104 -11.28 14.02 -22.89
CA SER A 104 -10.34 13.76 -21.80
C SER A 104 -10.45 14.79 -20.67
N MET A 105 -10.69 16.07 -20.98
CA MET A 105 -11.03 17.07 -19.96
C MET A 105 -12.33 16.70 -19.23
N ALA A 106 -13.39 16.38 -19.97
CA ALA A 106 -14.67 15.98 -19.39
C ALA A 106 -14.54 14.72 -18.52
N LEU A 107 -13.75 13.73 -18.95
CA LEU A 107 -13.44 12.51 -18.19
C LEU A 107 -12.73 12.85 -16.88
N ALA A 108 -11.72 13.72 -16.90
CA ALA A 108 -11.00 14.14 -15.70
C ALA A 108 -11.90 14.88 -14.72
N GLN A 109 -12.75 15.80 -15.21
CA GLN A 109 -13.74 16.49 -14.38
C GLN A 109 -14.77 15.51 -13.80
N SER A 110 -15.28 14.57 -14.60
CA SER A 110 -16.25 13.56 -14.17
C SER A 110 -15.65 12.64 -13.10
N ALA A 111 -14.41 12.22 -13.30
CA ALA A 111 -13.65 11.43 -12.33
C ALA A 111 -13.46 12.19 -11.01
N PHE A 112 -13.18 13.48 -11.06
CA PHE A 112 -13.06 14.33 -9.88
C PHE A 112 -14.40 14.45 -9.14
N LEU A 113 -15.46 14.85 -9.85
CA LEU A 113 -16.82 15.06 -9.30
C LEU A 113 -17.44 13.80 -8.67
N ARG A 114 -17.05 12.61 -9.13
CA ARG A 114 -17.48 11.33 -8.53
C ARG A 114 -16.82 11.04 -7.17
N ARG A 115 -15.75 11.75 -6.81
CA ARG A 115 -14.92 11.45 -5.63
C ARG A 115 -14.96 12.54 -4.57
N VAL A 116 -15.27 13.79 -4.93
CA VAL A 116 -15.23 14.93 -4.00
C VAL A 116 -16.61 15.52 -3.75
N THR A 117 -16.78 16.21 -2.62
CA THR A 117 -17.97 16.98 -2.28
C THR A 117 -17.69 18.50 -2.34
N PRO A 118 -18.70 19.31 -2.68
CA PRO A 118 -18.52 20.72 -3.01
C PRO A 118 -18.08 21.65 -1.86
N ASP A 119 -18.38 21.31 -0.60
CA ASP A 119 -18.39 22.29 0.50
C ASP A 119 -16.98 22.67 1.05
N THR A 120 -15.91 22.29 0.35
CA THR A 120 -14.61 22.09 1.01
C THR A 120 -13.42 22.74 0.29
N ALA A 121 -13.58 23.16 -0.96
CA ALA A 121 -12.53 23.78 -1.76
C ALA A 121 -12.81 25.27 -2.03
N GLY A 122 -11.77 26.10 -2.03
CA GLY A 122 -11.93 27.51 -2.42
C GLY A 122 -12.22 27.66 -3.91
N ARG A 123 -13.08 28.64 -4.24
CA ARG A 123 -13.57 28.89 -5.60
C ARG A 123 -12.44 29.12 -6.62
N SER A 124 -11.37 29.83 -6.25
CA SER A 124 -10.29 30.16 -7.19
C SER A 124 -9.49 28.91 -7.60
N LEU A 125 -9.19 28.02 -6.65
CA LEU A 125 -8.52 26.75 -6.89
C LEU A 125 -9.39 25.88 -7.81
N LEU A 126 -10.69 25.79 -7.51
CA LEU A 126 -11.62 25.00 -8.32
C LEU A 126 -11.68 25.49 -9.77
N LEU A 127 -11.84 26.79 -10.00
CA LEU A 127 -11.87 27.34 -11.36
C LEU A 127 -10.60 27.00 -12.15
N TRP A 128 -9.44 27.05 -11.50
CA TRP A 128 -8.18 26.65 -12.12
C TRP A 128 -8.10 25.14 -12.38
N LEU A 129 -8.43 24.31 -11.38
CA LEU A 129 -8.41 22.84 -11.52
C LEU A 129 -9.27 22.38 -12.68
N PHE A 130 -10.51 22.87 -12.76
CA PHE A 130 -11.46 22.51 -13.80
C PHE A 130 -11.06 22.97 -15.21
N SER A 131 -10.09 23.90 -15.30
CA SER A 131 -9.49 24.36 -16.56
C SER A 131 -8.15 23.68 -16.85
N ASN A 132 -7.62 22.87 -15.93
CA ASN A 132 -6.31 22.24 -16.02
C ASN A 132 -6.42 20.71 -15.92
N ARG A 133 -6.49 20.05 -17.08
CA ARG A 133 -6.66 18.58 -17.18
C ARG A 133 -5.55 17.86 -16.43
N SER A 134 -4.29 18.27 -16.60
CA SER A 134 -3.15 17.61 -15.96
C SER A 134 -3.24 17.64 -14.43
N ALA A 135 -3.70 18.77 -13.86
CA ALA A 135 -3.91 18.88 -12.42
C ALA A 135 -5.02 17.97 -11.90
N LEU A 136 -6.14 17.88 -12.62
CA LEU A 136 -7.22 16.95 -12.28
C LEU A 136 -6.78 15.49 -12.39
N GLU A 137 -6.05 15.14 -13.45
CA GLU A 137 -5.58 13.77 -13.67
C GLU A 137 -4.56 13.34 -12.62
N GLU A 138 -3.61 14.21 -12.25
CA GLU A 138 -2.70 13.92 -11.13
C GLU A 138 -3.45 13.82 -9.80
N PHE A 139 -4.45 14.68 -9.54
CA PHE A 139 -5.28 14.56 -8.34
C PHE A 139 -5.99 13.20 -8.29
N CYS A 140 -6.71 12.84 -9.35
CA CYS A 140 -7.45 11.58 -9.43
C CYS A 140 -6.57 10.34 -9.33
N GLU A 141 -5.31 10.41 -9.77
CA GLU A 141 -4.34 9.31 -9.64
C GLU A 141 -3.63 9.26 -8.27
N ALA A 142 -3.47 10.39 -7.61
CA ALA A 142 -2.75 10.48 -6.33
C ALA A 142 -3.63 10.15 -5.11
N ILE A 143 -4.94 10.40 -5.19
CA ILE A 143 -5.85 10.13 -4.08
C ILE A 143 -6.05 8.63 -3.82
N LYS A 144 -6.32 8.32 -2.55
CA LYS A 144 -6.61 7.00 -2.02
C LYS A 144 -7.93 7.02 -1.27
N GLU A 145 -8.56 5.86 -1.13
CA GLU A 145 -9.84 5.72 -0.41
C GLU A 145 -9.75 6.16 1.06
N GLN A 146 -8.55 6.11 1.65
CA GLN A 146 -8.28 6.51 3.04
C GLN A 146 -8.15 8.03 3.23
N ASP A 147 -8.01 8.81 2.17
CA ASP A 147 -7.79 10.27 2.26
C ASP A 147 -9.05 10.98 2.75
N HIS A 148 -8.87 12.01 3.58
CA HIS A 148 -9.96 12.90 3.93
C HIS A 148 -10.11 13.99 2.87
N LEU A 149 -10.72 13.65 1.72
CA LEU A 149 -10.78 14.51 0.53
C LEU A 149 -11.28 15.96 0.78
N PRO A 150 -12.33 16.19 1.60
CA PRO A 150 -12.70 17.54 2.05
C PRO A 150 -11.53 18.35 2.63
N ARG A 151 -10.71 17.69 3.44
CA ARG A 151 -9.59 18.33 4.14
C ARG A 151 -8.42 18.55 3.18
N VAL A 152 -8.15 17.59 2.30
CA VAL A 152 -7.15 17.73 1.22
C VAL A 152 -7.46 18.97 0.37
N LEU A 153 -8.72 19.13 -0.08
CA LEU A 153 -9.12 20.27 -0.90
C LEU A 153 -9.05 21.61 -0.14
N GLN A 154 -9.47 21.61 1.13
CA GLN A 154 -9.33 22.79 2.00
C GLN A 154 -7.86 23.21 2.13
N LEU A 155 -6.99 22.27 2.48
CA LEU A 155 -5.56 22.48 2.66
C LEU A 155 -4.88 22.93 1.35
N TRP A 156 -5.23 22.32 0.23
CA TRP A 156 -4.70 22.73 -1.06
C TRP A 156 -5.15 24.16 -1.39
N SER A 157 -6.41 24.51 -1.11
CA SER A 157 -6.91 25.87 -1.28
C SER A 157 -6.18 26.88 -0.39
N GLU A 158 -5.87 26.51 0.85
CA GLU A 158 -5.10 27.36 1.77
C GLU A 158 -3.70 27.68 1.21
N LEU A 159 -3.01 26.70 0.61
CA LEU A 159 -1.72 26.92 -0.06
C LEU A 159 -1.87 27.74 -1.34
N TRP A 160 -2.92 27.47 -2.12
CA TRP A 160 -3.22 28.14 -3.38
C TRP A 160 -3.43 29.65 -3.22
N GLU A 161 -4.12 30.06 -2.14
CA GLU A 161 -4.32 31.47 -1.81
C GLU A 161 -3.07 32.10 -1.17
N ALA A 162 -2.27 31.32 -0.44
CA ALA A 162 -1.07 31.82 0.21
C ALA A 162 0.09 32.13 -0.77
N ASP A 163 0.09 31.51 -1.96
CA ASP A 163 1.18 31.65 -2.93
C ASP A 163 0.69 32.05 -4.34
N PRO A 164 0.13 33.26 -4.53
CA PRO A 164 -0.36 33.71 -5.83
C PRO A 164 0.73 33.80 -6.90
N LYS A 165 2.01 33.90 -6.51
CA LYS A 165 3.13 34.09 -7.45
C LYS A 165 3.62 32.78 -8.05
N THR A 166 3.72 31.72 -7.25
CA THR A 166 4.33 30.45 -7.69
C THR A 166 3.43 29.22 -7.57
N ARG A 167 2.17 29.37 -7.16
CA ARG A 167 1.19 28.26 -7.05
C ARG A 167 1.07 27.40 -8.30
N GLU A 168 1.08 27.99 -9.49
CA GLU A 168 0.99 27.24 -10.76
C GLU A 168 2.28 26.50 -11.11
N LYS A 169 3.43 26.93 -10.59
CA LYS A 169 4.70 26.22 -10.76
C LYS A 169 4.82 25.03 -9.80
N TYR A 170 4.26 25.18 -8.59
CA TYR A 170 4.41 24.22 -7.49
C TYR A 170 3.10 23.54 -7.06
N TRP A 171 2.12 23.42 -7.95
CA TRP A 171 0.85 22.79 -7.60
C TRP A 171 1.01 21.31 -7.24
N ASN A 172 1.95 20.58 -7.87
CA ASN A 172 2.30 19.20 -7.50
C ASN A 172 2.77 19.10 -6.04
N LEU A 173 3.62 20.05 -5.62
CA LEU A 173 4.10 20.14 -4.24
C LEU A 173 2.94 20.47 -3.29
N ALA A 174 2.08 21.43 -3.66
CA ALA A 174 0.93 21.81 -2.85
C ALA A 174 -0.05 20.64 -2.66
N LEU A 175 -0.34 19.89 -3.73
CA LEU A 175 -1.17 18.68 -3.66
C LEU A 175 -0.54 17.60 -2.77
N ALA A 176 0.76 17.33 -2.92
CA ALA A 176 1.44 16.35 -2.07
C ALA A 176 1.43 16.75 -0.58
N CYS A 177 1.65 18.04 -0.28
CA CYS A 177 1.49 18.57 1.07
C CYS A 177 0.05 18.38 1.59
N ALA A 178 -0.96 18.72 0.79
CA ALA A 178 -2.35 18.55 1.18
C ALA A 178 -2.73 17.09 1.45
N LEU A 179 -2.22 16.14 0.65
CA LEU A 179 -2.44 14.69 0.83
C LEU A 179 -1.76 14.13 2.09
N VAL A 180 -0.59 14.64 2.46
CA VAL A 180 0.17 14.14 3.62
C VAL A 180 -0.29 14.76 4.94
N PHE A 181 -0.77 16.02 4.88
CA PHE A 181 -1.17 16.82 6.03
C PHE A 181 -2.69 16.88 6.23
N ASP A 182 -3.47 16.13 5.45
CA ASP A 182 -4.89 15.87 5.77
C ASP A 182 -5.04 15.21 7.15
N ARG A 183 -3.94 14.60 7.63
CA ARG A 183 -3.72 14.01 8.95
C ARG A 183 -2.47 14.61 9.59
N PRO A 184 -2.39 14.67 10.94
CA PRO A 184 -1.21 15.20 11.62
C PRO A 184 0.08 14.42 11.27
N VAL A 185 1.17 15.16 10.98
CA VAL A 185 2.51 14.59 10.83
C VAL A 185 3.29 14.81 12.13
N PRO A 186 3.68 13.74 12.86
CA PRO A 186 4.35 13.91 14.15
C PRO A 186 5.63 14.74 14.06
N LYS A 187 5.81 15.68 15.00
CA LYS A 187 6.98 16.58 15.11
C LYS A 187 7.26 17.48 13.89
N ALA A 188 6.47 17.40 12.83
CA ALA A 188 6.55 18.34 11.73
C ALA A 188 5.98 19.70 12.18
N GLY A 189 6.51 20.78 11.58
CA GLY A 189 5.81 22.07 11.59
C GLY A 189 4.48 22.00 10.81
N SER A 190 3.88 23.16 10.58
CA SER A 190 2.67 23.28 9.78
C SER A 190 2.88 22.84 8.33
N MET A 191 1.78 22.48 7.66
CA MET A 191 1.79 22.19 6.22
C MET A 191 2.35 23.37 5.41
N ARG A 192 2.00 24.61 5.79
CA ARG A 192 2.48 25.82 5.12
C ARG A 192 4.00 25.94 5.23
N GLU A 193 4.55 25.82 6.44
CA GLU A 193 6.02 25.85 6.63
C GLU A 193 6.72 24.76 5.83
N ARG A 194 6.10 23.56 5.69
CA ARG A 194 6.63 22.47 4.87
C ARG A 194 6.67 22.84 3.39
N TYR A 195 5.57 23.37 2.88
CA TYR A 195 5.45 23.81 1.49
C TYR A 195 6.46 24.92 1.18
N GLU A 196 6.52 25.94 2.03
CA GLU A 196 7.44 27.09 1.89
C GLU A 196 8.90 26.63 1.93
N TYR A 197 9.28 25.73 2.84
CA TYR A 197 10.63 25.18 2.88
C TYR A 197 11.07 24.60 1.52
N PHE A 198 10.23 23.75 0.92
CA PHE A 198 10.58 23.09 -0.34
C PHE A 198 10.51 24.04 -1.54
N ARG A 199 9.49 24.90 -1.60
CA ARG A 199 9.37 25.94 -2.63
C ARG A 199 10.58 26.86 -2.61
N ASP A 200 10.90 27.44 -1.46
CA ASP A 200 11.98 28.43 -1.33
C ASP A 200 13.35 27.79 -1.57
N SER A 201 13.54 26.54 -1.11
CA SER A 201 14.75 25.77 -1.42
C SER A 201 14.88 25.48 -2.92
N ALA A 202 13.78 25.24 -3.63
CA ALA A 202 13.77 25.00 -5.06
C ALA A 202 14.08 26.30 -5.84
N GLU A 203 13.46 27.42 -5.48
CA GLU A 203 13.74 28.74 -6.07
C GLU A 203 15.20 29.16 -5.87
N ALA A 204 15.78 28.84 -4.71
CA ALA A 204 17.18 29.10 -4.41
C ALA A 204 18.17 28.09 -5.06
N GLY A 205 17.68 27.08 -5.80
CA GLY A 205 18.53 26.04 -6.41
C GLY A 205 19.26 25.15 -5.38
N GLN A 206 18.68 24.98 -4.19
CA GLN A 206 19.32 24.31 -3.05
C GLN A 206 18.92 22.83 -2.90
N LEU A 207 18.05 22.31 -3.77
CA LEU A 207 17.61 20.92 -3.78
C LEU A 207 18.44 20.09 -4.77
N CYS A 208 18.57 18.79 -4.49
CA CYS A 208 19.24 17.84 -5.39
C CYS A 208 18.35 17.35 -6.53
N VAL A 209 17.04 17.61 -6.44
CA VAL A 209 16.02 17.18 -7.40
C VAL A 209 15.16 18.37 -7.74
N SER A 210 14.88 18.54 -9.04
CA SER A 210 13.86 19.49 -9.48
C SER A 210 12.49 18.96 -9.08
N LEU A 211 11.73 19.75 -8.31
CA LEU A 211 10.38 19.35 -7.89
C LEU A 211 9.42 19.16 -9.08
N ALA A 212 9.68 19.81 -10.22
CA ALA A 212 8.90 19.65 -11.44
C ALA A 212 9.08 18.27 -12.10
N GLU A 213 10.14 17.52 -11.76
CA GLU A 213 10.35 16.14 -12.22
C GLU A 213 9.44 15.14 -11.49
N LEU A 214 8.93 15.51 -10.32
CA LEU A 214 8.24 14.60 -9.41
C LEU A 214 6.73 14.77 -9.51
N ALA A 215 6.02 13.65 -9.68
CA ALA A 215 4.57 13.63 -9.57
C ALA A 215 4.15 13.74 -8.09
N PRO A 216 2.89 14.12 -7.79
CA PRO A 216 2.41 14.22 -6.41
C PRO A 216 2.60 12.93 -5.60
N TRP A 217 2.36 11.77 -6.21
CA TRP A 217 2.55 10.46 -5.56
C TRP A 217 4.02 10.16 -5.18
N GLU A 218 5.00 10.86 -5.79
CA GLU A 218 6.41 10.77 -5.40
C GLU A 218 6.75 11.81 -4.34
N LEU A 219 6.18 13.01 -4.46
CA LEU A 219 6.40 14.11 -3.52
C LEU A 219 5.87 13.83 -2.12
N ILE A 220 4.87 12.96 -1.96
CA ILE A 220 4.43 12.51 -0.61
C ILE A 220 5.60 11.87 0.18
N TRP A 221 6.57 11.26 -0.50
CA TRP A 221 7.77 10.65 0.10
C TRP A 221 8.92 11.66 0.34
N VAL A 222 8.67 12.95 0.09
CA VAL A 222 9.58 14.07 0.35
C VAL A 222 9.04 14.89 1.52
N VAL A 223 7.76 15.27 1.46
CA VAL A 223 7.17 16.26 2.37
C VAL A 223 6.79 15.71 3.74
N ASP A 224 6.84 14.39 3.93
CA ASP A 224 6.37 13.68 5.12
C ASP A 224 7.38 13.54 6.25
N ALA A 225 8.57 14.16 6.12
CA ALA A 225 9.63 14.06 7.13
C ALA A 225 9.14 14.51 8.53
N PRO A 226 9.12 13.61 9.54
CA PRO A 226 8.59 13.86 10.89
C PRO A 226 9.61 14.61 11.76
N VAL A 227 10.06 15.76 11.27
CA VAL A 227 11.04 16.65 11.92
C VAL A 227 10.64 18.10 11.73
N PRO A 228 11.01 19.02 12.64
CA PRO A 228 10.83 20.45 12.44
C PRO A 228 11.65 20.96 11.25
N THR A 229 11.27 22.11 10.70
CA THR A 229 11.96 22.73 9.56
C THR A 229 13.45 23.02 9.86
N SER A 230 13.79 23.29 11.13
CA SER A 230 15.18 23.49 11.57
C SER A 230 16.09 22.29 11.28
N GLU A 231 15.59 21.06 11.43
CA GLU A 231 16.32 19.82 11.13
C GLU A 231 16.50 19.64 9.62
N LEU A 232 15.51 20.00 8.81
CA LEU A 232 15.65 19.97 7.35
C LEU A 232 16.72 20.96 6.87
N ILE A 233 16.69 22.18 7.40
CA ILE A 233 17.70 23.21 7.13
C ILE A 233 19.09 22.70 7.54
N TRP A 234 19.20 22.09 8.73
CA TRP A 234 20.44 21.50 9.20
C TRP A 234 20.93 20.41 8.24
N ALA A 235 20.06 19.47 7.84
CA ALA A 235 20.40 18.38 6.95
C ALA A 235 20.91 18.88 5.58
N ARG A 236 20.17 19.81 4.97
CA ARG A 236 20.54 20.43 3.69
C ARG A 236 21.89 21.15 3.76
N LYS A 237 22.23 21.76 4.90
CA LYS A 237 23.53 22.44 5.09
C LYS A 237 24.68 21.46 5.36
N ASN A 238 24.44 20.39 6.12
CA ASN A 238 25.50 19.55 6.68
C ASN A 238 25.73 18.22 5.94
N VAL A 239 24.79 17.79 5.09
CA VAL A 239 24.91 16.55 4.31
C VAL A 239 24.91 16.91 2.83
N LYS A 240 26.07 16.76 2.20
CA LYS A 240 26.32 17.09 0.80
C LYS A 240 26.74 15.82 0.06
N LEU A 241 25.80 15.22 -0.66
CA LEU A 241 26.02 14.05 -1.50
C LEU A 241 25.39 14.30 -2.87
N ALA A 242 25.80 13.53 -3.88
CA ALA A 242 25.06 13.49 -5.14
C ALA A 242 23.79 12.64 -4.97
N ARG A 243 22.72 12.95 -5.72
CA ARG A 243 21.44 12.19 -5.70
C ARG A 243 21.67 10.68 -5.81
N SER A 244 22.48 10.24 -6.78
CA SER A 244 22.75 8.81 -7.03
C SER A 244 23.58 8.15 -5.92
N GLN A 245 24.33 8.93 -5.15
CA GLN A 245 25.22 8.46 -4.09
C GLN A 245 24.59 8.60 -2.70
N TRP A 246 23.32 9.02 -2.60
CA TRP A 246 22.70 9.31 -1.31
C TRP A 246 22.65 8.11 -0.37
N GLY A 247 22.74 6.88 -0.90
CA GLY A 247 22.86 5.68 -0.09
C GLY A 247 24.07 5.68 0.86
N GLN A 248 25.11 6.46 0.57
CA GLN A 248 26.27 6.64 1.46
C GLN A 248 25.89 7.29 2.80
N ALA A 249 24.79 8.05 2.87
CA ALA A 249 24.31 8.65 4.12
C ALA A 249 24.02 7.61 5.21
N PHE A 250 23.64 6.39 4.84
CA PHE A 250 23.42 5.29 5.78
C PHE A 250 24.70 4.95 6.56
N GLY A 251 25.84 4.93 5.87
CA GLY A 251 27.15 4.63 6.45
C GLY A 251 27.80 5.80 7.20
N MET A 252 27.21 7.00 7.17
CA MET A 252 27.72 8.16 7.92
C MET A 252 27.49 8.04 9.43
N ILE A 253 26.62 7.12 9.84
CA ILE A 253 26.26 6.90 11.24
C ILE A 253 26.99 5.65 11.73
N GLN A 254 27.89 5.83 12.70
CA GLN A 254 28.62 4.72 13.32
C GLN A 254 27.66 3.76 14.02
N TYR A 255 27.78 2.47 13.74
CA TYR A 255 26.95 1.44 14.38
C TYR A 255 27.36 1.22 15.84
N ARG A 256 26.39 1.21 16.76
CA ARG A 256 26.58 1.13 18.22
C ARG A 256 26.09 -0.20 18.79
N MET A 257 27.02 -1.13 19.01
CA MET A 257 26.72 -2.46 19.58
C MET A 257 26.21 -2.40 21.03
N ASP A 258 26.65 -1.43 21.82
CA ASP A 258 26.17 -1.20 23.18
C ASP A 258 24.69 -0.78 23.20
N ARG A 259 24.25 0.05 22.26
CA ARG A 259 22.83 0.36 22.05
C ARG A 259 22.06 -0.87 21.57
N ALA A 260 22.55 -1.56 20.56
CA ALA A 260 21.88 -2.72 19.97
C ALA A 260 21.70 -3.89 20.95
N LEU A 261 22.71 -4.17 21.77
CA LEU A 261 22.70 -5.32 22.67
C LEU A 261 22.27 -4.97 24.10
N LYS A 262 22.55 -3.77 24.60
CA LYS A 262 22.32 -3.41 26.02
C LYS A 262 21.27 -2.32 26.20
N GLY A 263 20.72 -1.76 25.13
CA GLY A 263 19.70 -0.72 25.20
C GLY A 263 20.23 0.62 25.75
N ALA A 264 21.53 0.91 25.52
CA ALA A 264 22.14 2.17 25.95
C ALA A 264 21.35 3.39 25.44
N LYS A 265 20.95 4.26 26.37
CA LYS A 265 20.32 5.56 26.08
C LYS A 265 21.43 6.58 25.86
N ILE A 266 21.70 6.88 24.59
CA ILE A 266 22.80 7.75 24.18
C ILE A 266 22.32 9.14 23.72
N TYR A 267 21.04 9.28 23.39
CA TYR A 267 20.46 10.52 22.89
C TYR A 267 19.70 11.26 23.98
N ASP A 268 19.82 12.58 23.97
CA ASP A 268 19.10 13.51 24.83
C ASP A 268 17.83 14.00 24.11
N GLU A 269 17.97 14.46 22.85
CA GLU A 269 16.87 15.08 22.08
C GLU A 269 16.48 14.29 20.82
N TYR A 270 17.33 13.37 20.36
CA TYR A 270 17.17 12.58 19.12
C TYR A 270 17.14 13.46 17.85
N THR A 271 18.14 14.33 17.70
CA THR A 271 18.28 15.19 16.50
C THR A 271 19.19 14.57 15.44
N LEU A 272 19.11 15.01 14.18
CA LEU A 272 20.01 14.52 13.13
C LEU A 272 21.48 14.83 13.44
N ALA A 273 21.75 15.99 14.03
CA ALA A 273 23.07 16.39 14.49
C ALA A 273 23.62 15.44 15.56
N GLU A 274 22.77 15.12 16.53
CA GLU A 274 23.11 14.22 17.63
C GLU A 274 23.32 12.77 17.15
N ILE A 275 22.44 12.27 16.27
CA ILE A 275 22.58 10.93 15.65
C ILE A 275 23.91 10.83 14.89
N ARG A 276 24.26 11.87 14.13
CA ARG A 276 25.55 11.94 13.43
C ARG A 276 26.74 11.92 14.36
N GLN A 277 26.67 12.62 15.49
CA GLN A 277 27.77 12.71 16.45
C GLN A 277 27.93 11.44 17.28
N LYS A 278 26.83 10.89 17.81
CA LYS A 278 26.85 9.82 18.82
C LYS A 278 26.80 8.41 18.20
N GLY A 279 26.47 8.31 16.91
CA GLY A 279 26.21 7.03 16.24
C GLY A 279 24.89 6.42 16.69
N GLY A 280 24.53 5.25 16.16
CA GLY A 280 23.24 4.61 16.43
C GLY A 280 23.17 3.15 15.97
N VAL A 281 21.96 2.60 15.88
CA VAL A 281 21.72 1.26 15.29
C VAL A 281 21.04 1.37 13.94
N CYS A 282 20.70 0.26 13.29
CA CYS A 282 20.16 0.23 11.92
C CYS A 282 18.98 1.20 11.69
N ILE A 283 18.06 1.34 12.65
CA ILE A 283 16.96 2.31 12.55
C ILE A 283 17.43 3.76 12.54
N ASP A 284 18.45 4.10 13.32
CA ASP A 284 19.01 5.45 13.39
C ASP A 284 19.78 5.78 12.08
N GLN A 285 20.48 4.80 11.50
CA GLN A 285 21.14 4.92 10.20
C GLN A 285 20.13 5.16 9.06
N ALA A 286 19.07 4.35 9.03
CA ALA A 286 18.00 4.48 8.04
C ALA A 286 17.24 5.81 8.19
N TYR A 287 16.95 6.20 9.43
CA TYR A 287 16.31 7.48 9.76
C TYR A 287 17.16 8.65 9.28
N PHE A 288 18.44 8.71 9.64
CA PHE A 288 19.34 9.78 9.21
C PHE A 288 19.43 9.88 7.69
N ALA A 289 19.61 8.75 6.99
CA ALA A 289 19.68 8.73 5.53
C ALA A 289 18.38 9.21 4.88
N ALA A 290 17.22 8.74 5.38
CA ALA A 290 15.92 9.11 4.82
C ALA A 290 15.60 10.59 5.03
N ILE A 291 15.75 11.11 6.26
CA ILE A 291 15.40 12.51 6.54
C ILE A 291 16.33 13.47 5.80
N THR A 292 17.62 13.14 5.70
CA THR A 292 18.58 13.99 4.96
C THR A 292 18.33 13.97 3.45
N ALA A 293 17.89 12.83 2.89
CA ALA A 293 17.45 12.75 1.49
C ALA A 293 16.21 13.62 1.25
N LYS A 294 15.18 13.48 2.10
CA LYS A 294 13.95 14.26 2.04
C LYS A 294 14.23 15.76 2.12
N ALA A 295 15.10 16.19 3.03
CA ALA A 295 15.50 17.59 3.17
C ALA A 295 16.11 18.20 1.89
N ASN A 296 16.68 17.37 1.01
CA ASN A 296 17.26 17.77 -0.27
C ASN A 296 16.33 17.48 -1.47
N GLY A 297 15.04 17.21 -1.22
CA GLY A 297 14.02 17.01 -2.25
C GLY A 297 14.02 15.62 -2.89
N ILE A 298 14.76 14.65 -2.32
CA ILE A 298 14.84 13.28 -2.84
C ILE A 298 13.74 12.44 -2.18
N PRO A 299 12.82 11.82 -2.94
CA PRO A 299 11.87 10.85 -2.40
C PRO A 299 12.59 9.71 -1.68
N ALA A 300 12.21 9.47 -0.43
CA ALA A 300 12.94 8.59 0.46
C ALA A 300 12.04 7.91 1.49
N MET A 301 12.49 6.77 2.00
CA MET A 301 11.71 5.94 2.92
C MET A 301 12.60 5.10 3.83
N ILE A 302 12.03 4.77 4.98
CA ILE A 302 12.63 3.87 5.97
C ILE A 302 11.89 2.55 5.84
N PHE A 303 12.63 1.50 5.54
CA PHE A 303 12.11 0.15 5.58
C PHE A 303 12.44 -0.49 6.92
N THR A 304 11.54 -1.36 7.38
CA THR A 304 11.78 -2.29 8.48
C THR A 304 11.41 -3.70 8.04
N GLY A 305 12.05 -4.72 8.59
CA GLY A 305 11.71 -6.11 8.33
C GLY A 305 12.32 -7.04 9.36
N GLU A 306 11.88 -8.29 9.37
CA GLU A 306 12.42 -9.33 10.24
C GLU A 306 13.17 -10.39 9.43
N GLY A 307 14.25 -10.91 10.01
CA GLY A 307 15.09 -11.94 9.41
C GLY A 307 15.72 -12.86 10.47
N GLU A 308 16.74 -13.61 10.07
CA GLU A 308 17.43 -14.60 10.92
C GLU A 308 18.13 -13.98 12.14
N ARG A 309 18.39 -12.67 12.09
CA ARG A 309 19.02 -11.88 13.17
C ARG A 309 18.02 -10.96 13.89
N GLY A 310 16.72 -11.18 13.68
CA GLY A 310 15.66 -10.34 14.23
C GLY A 310 15.35 -9.12 13.36
N GLY A 311 14.83 -8.07 14.00
CA GLY A 311 14.40 -6.85 13.32
C GLY A 311 15.55 -6.03 12.74
N HIS A 312 15.40 -5.57 11.50
CA HIS A 312 16.34 -4.71 10.80
C HIS A 312 15.64 -3.53 10.16
N ALA A 313 16.38 -2.44 9.96
CA ALA A 313 15.90 -1.26 9.25
C ALA A 313 16.92 -0.82 8.19
N TRP A 314 16.42 -0.44 7.01
CA TRP A 314 17.23 0.00 5.89
C TRP A 314 16.58 1.15 5.14
N PHE A 315 17.30 1.69 4.18
CA PHE A 315 16.96 2.93 3.50
C PHE A 315 16.62 2.70 2.04
N GLY A 316 15.56 3.35 1.56
CA GLY A 316 15.25 3.46 0.15
C GLY A 316 15.12 4.89 -0.32
N PHE A 317 15.52 5.15 -1.57
CA PHE A 317 15.43 6.48 -2.19
C PHE A 317 15.39 6.43 -3.71
N LYS A 318 14.92 7.53 -4.30
CA LYS A 318 14.90 7.72 -5.75
C LYS A 318 16.25 8.22 -6.28
N ALA A 319 17.13 7.29 -6.62
CA ALA A 319 18.51 7.55 -7.05
C ALA A 319 18.62 8.33 -8.37
N SER A 320 17.65 8.18 -9.27
CA SER A 320 17.57 8.90 -10.55
C SER A 320 16.11 9.07 -10.99
N PRO A 321 15.82 9.82 -12.06
CA PRO A 321 14.45 9.94 -12.57
C PRO A 321 13.83 8.57 -12.93
N GLN A 322 14.61 7.56 -13.29
CA GLN A 322 14.09 6.24 -13.67
C GLN A 322 14.32 5.16 -12.61
N GLU A 323 15.17 5.42 -11.61
CA GLU A 323 15.63 4.39 -10.68
C GLU A 323 15.26 4.68 -9.22
N TRP A 324 14.69 3.66 -8.59
CA TRP A 324 14.50 3.59 -7.14
C TRP A 324 15.42 2.53 -6.55
N ASN A 325 16.20 2.91 -5.55
CA ASN A 325 17.03 2.00 -4.77
C ASN A 325 16.29 1.68 -3.46
N PHE A 326 15.93 0.42 -3.25
CA PHE A 326 15.28 -0.05 -2.01
C PHE A 326 16.16 -0.99 -1.17
N LYS A 327 17.47 -1.00 -1.44
CA LYS A 327 18.39 -2.00 -0.89
C LYS A 327 19.53 -1.40 -0.06
N THR A 328 19.58 -0.09 0.11
CA THR A 328 20.69 0.55 0.83
C THR A 328 20.65 0.19 2.30
N GLY A 329 21.70 -0.48 2.78
CA GLY A 329 21.75 -1.00 4.14
C GLY A 329 20.94 -2.28 4.35
N ARG A 330 20.37 -2.89 3.30
CA ARG A 330 19.69 -4.20 3.41
C ARG A 330 20.72 -5.32 3.44
N TYR A 331 20.88 -5.96 4.60
CA TYR A 331 21.85 -7.05 4.77
C TYR A 331 21.33 -8.34 4.11
N GLN A 332 21.91 -8.71 2.97
CA GLN A 332 21.50 -9.90 2.21
C GLN A 332 21.65 -11.21 3.00
N GLY A 333 22.62 -11.28 3.91
CA GLY A 333 22.85 -12.45 4.77
C GLY A 333 21.75 -12.70 5.81
N ASP A 334 20.89 -11.72 6.08
CA ASP A 334 19.88 -11.81 7.15
C ASP A 334 18.55 -12.43 6.66
N LYS A 335 18.45 -12.77 5.37
CA LYS A 335 17.27 -13.39 4.72
C LYS A 335 15.95 -12.69 5.10
N LEU A 336 15.96 -11.36 5.02
CA LEU A 336 14.81 -10.54 5.37
C LEU A 336 13.61 -10.90 4.50
N VAL A 337 12.56 -11.41 5.15
CA VAL A 337 11.40 -12.03 4.49
C VAL A 337 10.64 -11.02 3.62
N ALA A 338 10.30 -9.87 4.19
CA ALA A 338 9.70 -8.75 3.49
C ALA A 338 10.07 -7.42 4.18
N GLY A 339 10.17 -6.37 3.38
CA GLY A 339 10.23 -5.00 3.85
C GLY A 339 8.86 -4.37 4.05
N PHE A 340 8.77 -3.53 5.06
CA PHE A 340 7.60 -2.74 5.40
C PHE A 340 7.99 -1.27 5.53
N VAL A 341 7.09 -0.38 5.14
CA VAL A 341 7.25 1.06 5.24
C VAL A 341 5.92 1.67 5.69
N THR A 342 5.96 2.80 6.37
CA THR A 342 4.75 3.60 6.63
C THR A 342 4.44 4.46 5.41
N ASP A 343 3.25 4.30 4.84
CA ASP A 343 2.75 5.15 3.77
C ASP A 343 2.57 6.60 4.26
N PRO A 344 3.21 7.59 3.62
CA PRO A 344 3.14 8.99 4.06
C PRO A 344 1.74 9.59 4.10
N GLN A 345 0.88 9.13 3.20
CA GLN A 345 -0.46 9.65 2.96
C GLN A 345 -1.46 8.93 3.86
N THR A 346 -1.46 7.59 3.88
CA THR A 346 -2.45 6.84 4.67
C THR A 346 -2.02 6.55 6.11
N ARG A 347 -0.72 6.65 6.43
CA ARG A 347 -0.10 6.22 7.70
C ARG A 347 -0.20 4.72 7.98
N GLU A 348 -0.70 3.95 7.02
CA GLU A 348 -0.74 2.51 7.12
C GLU A 348 0.63 1.92 6.82
N THR A 349 0.90 0.75 7.40
CA THR A 349 2.08 -0.02 7.04
C THR A 349 1.81 -0.72 5.72
N ILE A 350 2.63 -0.45 4.71
CA ILE A 350 2.57 -1.13 3.41
C ILE A 350 3.83 -1.96 3.19
N LYS A 351 3.69 -3.04 2.43
CA LYS A 351 4.81 -3.88 2.03
C LYS A 351 5.65 -3.21 0.93
N GLU A 352 6.94 -3.50 0.90
CA GLU A 352 7.87 -3.02 -0.13
C GLU A 352 7.46 -3.38 -1.56
N GLN A 353 6.71 -4.46 -1.74
CA GLN A 353 6.25 -4.91 -3.06
C GLN A 353 5.17 -4.02 -3.64
N THR A 354 4.38 -3.37 -2.79
CA THR A 354 3.51 -2.28 -3.22
C THR A 354 4.34 -1.17 -3.85
N LEU A 355 5.49 -0.84 -3.26
CA LEU A 355 6.40 0.18 -3.79
C LEU A 355 7.03 -0.23 -5.11
N TYR A 356 7.48 -1.48 -5.27
CA TYR A 356 8.00 -1.95 -6.57
C TYR A 356 6.99 -1.69 -7.69
N LEU A 357 5.71 -2.00 -7.49
CA LEU A 357 4.67 -1.72 -8.48
C LEU A 357 4.40 -0.21 -8.65
N LEU A 358 4.34 0.56 -7.55
CA LEU A 358 4.15 2.01 -7.61
C LEU A 358 5.28 2.71 -8.38
N THR A 359 6.48 2.14 -8.35
CA THR A 359 7.65 2.68 -9.04
C THR A 359 7.92 2.07 -10.42
N ASP A 360 7.00 1.22 -10.93
CA ASP A 360 7.13 0.63 -12.27
C ASP A 360 7.23 1.74 -13.32
N PRO A 361 8.24 1.71 -14.22
CA PRO A 361 8.41 2.75 -15.24
C PRO A 361 7.19 2.96 -16.14
N GLN A 362 6.32 1.95 -16.30
CA GLN A 362 5.09 2.08 -17.09
C GLN A 362 4.16 3.17 -16.51
N ARG A 363 4.17 3.44 -15.20
CA ARG A 363 3.38 4.53 -14.59
C ARG A 363 3.68 5.91 -15.16
N ARG A 364 4.87 6.11 -15.74
CA ARG A 364 5.28 7.37 -16.36
C ARG A 364 5.03 7.42 -17.87
N GLN A 365 4.51 6.35 -18.47
CA GLN A 365 4.18 6.30 -19.89
C GLN A 365 2.78 6.88 -20.15
N SER A 366 2.58 7.47 -21.33
CA SER A 366 1.26 7.99 -21.73
C SER A 366 0.19 6.90 -21.75
N SER A 367 0.57 5.66 -22.06
CA SER A 367 -0.32 4.49 -22.04
C SER A 367 -0.96 4.24 -20.67
N TYR A 368 -0.26 4.56 -19.57
CA TYR A 368 -0.81 4.43 -18.22
C TYR A 368 -1.90 5.48 -17.95
N ARG A 369 -1.68 6.71 -18.40
CA ARG A 369 -2.68 7.80 -18.35
C ARG A 369 -3.90 7.47 -19.20
N GLU A 370 -3.68 6.97 -20.41
CA GLU A 370 -4.76 6.50 -21.29
C GLU A 370 -5.56 5.35 -20.65
N ALA A 371 -4.89 4.39 -20.00
CA ALA A 371 -5.56 3.31 -19.27
C ALA A 371 -6.38 3.82 -18.07
N SER A 372 -5.90 4.87 -17.37
CA SER A 372 -6.66 5.52 -16.30
C SER A 372 -7.95 6.15 -16.84
N ARG A 373 -7.87 6.89 -17.96
CA ARG A 373 -9.04 7.47 -18.63
C ARG A 373 -10.03 6.41 -19.11
N LEU A 374 -9.55 5.29 -19.65
CA LEU A 374 -10.39 4.15 -20.03
C LEU A 374 -11.10 3.53 -18.82
N THR A 375 -10.45 3.49 -17.66
CA THR A 375 -11.06 3.04 -16.42
C THR A 375 -12.18 4.00 -15.97
N TRP A 376 -11.97 5.32 -16.06
CA TRP A 376 -13.02 6.30 -15.76
C TRP A 376 -14.18 6.25 -16.76
N LEU A 377 -13.89 6.00 -18.04
CA LEU A 377 -14.90 5.80 -19.06
C LEU A 377 -15.76 4.57 -18.75
N ALA A 378 -15.15 3.48 -18.27
CA ALA A 378 -15.88 2.29 -17.84
C ALA A 378 -16.84 2.58 -16.68
N ASP A 379 -16.43 3.40 -15.70
CA ASP A 379 -17.30 3.85 -14.60
C ASP A 379 -18.54 4.61 -15.12
N ILE A 380 -18.38 5.40 -16.20
CA ILE A 380 -19.49 6.11 -16.85
C ILE A 380 -20.41 5.12 -17.57
N PHE A 381 -19.88 4.18 -18.35
CA PHE A 381 -20.72 3.17 -19.00
C PHE A 381 -21.51 2.33 -18.01
N ASP A 382 -20.88 1.87 -16.92
CA ASP A 382 -21.55 1.12 -15.86
C ASP A 382 -22.67 1.95 -15.20
N ALA A 383 -22.41 3.23 -14.90
CA ALA A 383 -23.41 4.14 -14.32
C ALA A 383 -24.63 4.37 -15.22
N HIS A 384 -24.47 4.22 -16.54
CA HIS A 384 -25.51 4.39 -17.54
C HIS A 384 -26.07 3.07 -18.09
N GLY A 385 -25.85 1.95 -17.38
CA GLY A 385 -26.44 0.66 -17.73
C GLY A 385 -25.87 0.04 -19.01
N GLN A 386 -24.62 0.35 -19.35
CA GLN A 386 -23.89 -0.20 -20.52
C GLN A 386 -22.73 -1.11 -20.08
N PRO A 387 -22.97 -2.22 -19.35
CA PRO A 387 -21.92 -3.04 -18.75
C PRO A 387 -20.99 -3.71 -19.79
N ASP A 388 -21.49 -3.97 -21.00
CA ASP A 388 -20.65 -4.50 -22.09
C ASP A 388 -19.63 -3.49 -22.57
N ALA A 389 -20.04 -2.23 -22.77
CA ALA A 389 -19.13 -1.15 -23.15
C ALA A 389 -18.13 -0.83 -22.02
N ALA A 390 -18.58 -0.90 -20.75
CA ALA A 390 -17.69 -0.76 -19.61
C ALA A 390 -16.62 -1.84 -19.59
N ARG A 391 -17.00 -3.11 -19.80
CA ARG A 391 -16.07 -4.23 -19.90
C ARG A 391 -15.10 -4.07 -21.07
N GLU A 392 -15.58 -3.70 -22.25
CA GLU A 392 -14.72 -3.46 -23.41
C GLU A 392 -13.68 -2.36 -23.14
N ALA A 393 -14.09 -1.24 -22.52
CA ALA A 393 -13.17 -0.17 -22.14
C ALA A 393 -12.07 -0.67 -21.16
N LEU A 394 -12.44 -1.53 -20.20
CA LEU A 394 -11.50 -2.15 -19.27
C LEU A 394 -10.55 -3.15 -19.95
N GLU A 395 -11.06 -3.95 -20.91
CA GLU A 395 -10.23 -4.83 -21.74
C GLU A 395 -9.21 -4.03 -22.56
N GLN A 396 -9.61 -2.86 -23.09
CA GLN A 396 -8.66 -1.94 -23.75
C GLN A 396 -7.64 -1.34 -22.76
N ALA A 397 -8.06 -0.99 -21.55
CA ALA A 397 -7.18 -0.40 -20.54
C ALA A 397 -6.03 -1.36 -20.17
N VAL A 398 -6.36 -2.63 -19.91
CA VAL A 398 -5.35 -3.64 -19.54
C VAL A 398 -4.47 -4.08 -20.71
N ALA A 399 -5.00 -4.03 -21.94
CA ALA A 399 -4.21 -4.28 -23.15
C ALA A 399 -3.20 -3.14 -23.42
N LEU A 400 -3.57 -1.90 -23.10
CA LEU A 400 -2.74 -0.72 -23.31
C LEU A 400 -1.65 -0.57 -22.23
N SER A 401 -1.99 -0.85 -20.97
CA SER A 401 -1.08 -0.79 -19.84
C SER A 401 -1.18 -2.07 -19.01
N SER A 402 -0.34 -3.04 -19.36
CA SER A 402 -0.32 -4.37 -18.74
C SER A 402 -0.08 -4.36 -17.22
N ARG A 403 0.60 -3.34 -16.68
CA ARG A 403 0.87 -3.16 -15.24
C ARG A 403 -0.12 -2.20 -14.55
N HIS A 404 -1.21 -1.80 -15.20
CA HIS A 404 -2.24 -0.96 -14.59
C HIS A 404 -3.16 -1.78 -13.66
N LEU A 405 -2.72 -2.01 -12.42
CA LEU A 405 -3.41 -2.90 -11.47
C LEU A 405 -4.87 -2.50 -11.25
N ALA A 406 -5.19 -1.21 -11.13
CA ALA A 406 -6.57 -0.75 -10.91
C ALA A 406 -7.53 -1.16 -12.04
N ALA A 407 -7.06 -1.14 -13.29
CA ALA A 407 -7.86 -1.56 -14.45
C ALA A 407 -8.11 -3.07 -14.44
N TRP A 408 -7.09 -3.86 -14.07
CA TRP A 408 -7.26 -5.30 -13.87
C TRP A 408 -8.25 -5.64 -12.76
N LYS A 409 -8.19 -4.92 -11.62
CA LYS A 409 -9.17 -5.10 -10.52
C LYS A 409 -10.59 -4.77 -10.96
N ALA A 410 -10.76 -3.67 -11.70
CA ALA A 410 -12.05 -3.25 -12.24
C ALA A 410 -12.58 -4.28 -13.25
N LEU A 411 -11.73 -4.78 -14.17
CA LEU A 411 -12.10 -5.81 -15.14
C LEU A 411 -12.56 -7.10 -14.46
N TYR A 412 -11.78 -7.61 -13.49
CA TYR A 412 -12.17 -8.79 -12.72
C TYR A 412 -13.51 -8.58 -11.99
N SER A 413 -13.71 -7.41 -11.38
CA SER A 413 -14.95 -7.08 -10.68
C SER A 413 -16.15 -7.00 -11.63
N SER A 414 -15.97 -6.43 -12.82
CA SER A 414 -17.00 -6.36 -13.87
C SER A 414 -17.41 -7.77 -14.36
N LEU A 415 -16.45 -8.65 -14.62
CA LEU A 415 -16.71 -10.04 -15.01
C LEU A 415 -17.47 -10.82 -13.93
N LYS A 416 -17.12 -10.60 -12.65
CA LYS A 416 -17.79 -11.24 -11.51
C LYS A 416 -19.25 -10.76 -11.36
N LYS A 417 -19.51 -9.46 -11.56
CA LYS A 417 -20.87 -8.89 -11.49
C LYS A 417 -21.77 -9.38 -12.62
N SER A 418 -21.23 -9.56 -13.82
CA SER A 418 -21.99 -9.96 -15.03
C SER A 418 -22.20 -11.47 -15.17
N ASN A 419 -21.92 -12.26 -14.12
CA ASN A 419 -22.05 -13.72 -14.08
C ASN A 419 -21.44 -14.43 -15.30
N GLN A 420 -20.30 -13.94 -15.76
CA GLN A 420 -19.58 -14.52 -16.91
C GLN A 420 -19.16 -15.96 -16.63
N PRO A 421 -18.97 -16.79 -17.68
CA PRO A 421 -18.51 -18.15 -17.50
C PRO A 421 -17.24 -18.22 -16.65
N THR A 422 -17.18 -19.17 -15.72
CA THR A 422 -16.01 -19.42 -14.84
C THR A 422 -14.71 -19.45 -15.62
N LYS A 423 -14.74 -20.01 -16.83
CA LYS A 423 -13.59 -20.07 -17.75
C LYS A 423 -13.04 -18.69 -18.12
N LYS A 424 -13.91 -17.71 -18.42
CA LYS A 424 -13.49 -16.33 -18.75
C LYS A 424 -12.85 -15.64 -17.55
N LEU A 425 -13.35 -15.88 -16.33
CA LEU A 425 -12.71 -15.41 -15.10
C LEU A 425 -11.32 -16.03 -14.91
N GLN A 426 -11.20 -17.34 -15.08
CA GLN A 426 -9.92 -18.06 -14.99
C GLN A 426 -8.90 -17.55 -16.03
N ASP A 427 -9.32 -17.38 -17.29
CA ASP A 427 -8.44 -16.89 -18.36
C ASP A 427 -7.98 -15.45 -18.09
N THR A 428 -8.86 -14.61 -17.53
CA THR A 428 -8.51 -13.24 -17.12
C THR A 428 -7.51 -13.24 -15.96
N LEU A 429 -7.70 -14.09 -14.95
CA LEU A 429 -6.76 -14.22 -13.83
C LEU A 429 -5.41 -14.78 -14.29
N ALA A 430 -5.39 -15.71 -15.24
CA ALA A 430 -4.16 -16.23 -15.84
C ALA A 430 -3.40 -15.14 -16.62
N ALA A 431 -4.10 -14.33 -17.42
CA ALA A 431 -3.51 -13.20 -18.13
C ALA A 431 -2.97 -12.13 -17.15
N MET A 432 -3.73 -11.82 -16.09
CA MET A 432 -3.29 -10.92 -15.03
C MET A 432 -2.03 -11.47 -14.35
N ARG A 433 -2.00 -12.76 -13.99
CA ARG A 433 -0.83 -13.41 -13.37
C ARG A 433 0.41 -13.33 -14.25
N ALA A 434 0.28 -13.56 -15.55
CA ALA A 434 1.39 -13.43 -16.50
C ALA A 434 1.93 -11.98 -16.52
N ASN A 435 1.02 -11.00 -16.57
CA ASN A 435 1.37 -9.58 -16.54
C ASN A 435 1.84 -9.08 -15.17
N PHE A 436 1.71 -9.84 -14.09
CA PHE A 436 2.21 -9.49 -12.75
C PHE A 436 3.27 -10.46 -12.21
N ARG A 437 3.86 -11.32 -13.05
CA ARG A 437 4.82 -12.36 -12.62
C ARG A 437 5.99 -11.83 -11.77
N ALA A 438 6.45 -10.60 -12.04
CA ALA A 438 7.53 -9.94 -11.30
C ALA A 438 7.08 -9.33 -9.94
N TYR A 439 5.80 -9.41 -9.59
CA TYR A 439 5.19 -8.82 -8.39
C TYR A 439 4.51 -9.91 -7.54
N PRO A 440 5.27 -10.63 -6.69
CA PRO A 440 4.77 -11.80 -5.97
C PRO A 440 3.53 -11.57 -5.09
N ASP A 441 3.40 -10.41 -4.43
CA ASP A 441 2.21 -10.10 -3.61
C ASP A 441 0.95 -9.89 -4.46
N VAL A 442 1.11 -9.32 -5.67
CA VAL A 442 0.00 -9.20 -6.63
C VAL A 442 -0.38 -10.60 -7.11
N VAL A 443 0.59 -11.46 -7.42
CA VAL A 443 0.34 -12.86 -7.79
C VAL A 443 -0.36 -13.63 -6.65
N ALA A 444 0.03 -13.42 -5.40
CA ALA A 444 -0.64 -14.03 -4.24
C ALA A 444 -2.11 -13.59 -4.15
N THR A 445 -2.40 -12.30 -4.36
CA THR A 445 -3.78 -11.79 -4.42
C THR A 445 -4.58 -12.44 -5.56
N ILE A 446 -3.98 -12.60 -6.74
CA ILE A 446 -4.62 -13.27 -7.89
C ILE A 446 -4.91 -14.73 -7.58
N ASN A 447 -3.99 -15.42 -6.89
CA ASN A 447 -4.17 -16.80 -6.46
C ASN A 447 -5.34 -16.94 -5.48
N GLU A 448 -5.52 -16.00 -4.56
CA GLU A 448 -6.69 -15.95 -3.67
C GLU A 448 -8.00 -15.81 -4.45
N TRP A 449 -8.02 -14.95 -5.47
CA TRP A 449 -9.21 -14.76 -6.32
C TRP A 449 -9.53 -16.01 -7.15
N GLU A 450 -8.53 -16.71 -7.65
CA GLU A 450 -8.70 -17.98 -8.37
C GLU A 450 -9.30 -19.05 -7.45
N ILE A 451 -8.80 -19.17 -6.23
CA ILE A 451 -9.35 -20.07 -5.22
C ILE A 451 -10.80 -19.72 -4.88
N ALA A 452 -11.13 -18.44 -4.72
CA ALA A 452 -12.51 -18.02 -4.46
C ALA A 452 -13.46 -18.37 -5.64
N VAL A 453 -12.98 -18.25 -6.88
CA VAL A 453 -13.72 -18.67 -8.08
C VAL A 453 -13.92 -20.19 -8.08
N LEU A 454 -12.88 -20.99 -7.81
CA LEU A 454 -12.97 -22.45 -7.77
C LEU A 454 -13.87 -22.96 -6.62
N MET A 455 -13.85 -22.30 -5.46
CA MET A 455 -14.71 -22.61 -4.31
C MET A 455 -16.20 -22.38 -4.58
N SER A 456 -16.54 -21.45 -5.48
CA SER A 456 -17.92 -21.25 -5.92
C SER A 456 -18.41 -22.36 -6.86
N GLY A 457 -17.48 -23.14 -7.44
CA GLY A 457 -17.77 -24.35 -8.21
C GLY A 457 -17.78 -25.60 -7.34
N THR A 458 -18.38 -26.69 -7.83
CA THR A 458 -18.45 -27.98 -7.10
C THR A 458 -17.20 -28.86 -7.27
N ASN A 459 -16.20 -28.46 -8.06
CA ASN A 459 -15.05 -29.31 -8.38
C ASN A 459 -13.92 -29.24 -7.33
N THR A 460 -14.01 -30.09 -6.31
CA THR A 460 -12.99 -30.24 -5.26
C THR A 460 -11.62 -30.67 -5.77
N ALA A 461 -11.55 -31.47 -6.83
CA ALA A 461 -10.28 -31.97 -7.35
C ALA A 461 -9.46 -30.84 -8.00
N GLU A 462 -10.12 -29.98 -8.79
CA GLU A 462 -9.50 -28.79 -9.38
C GLU A 462 -8.98 -27.83 -8.32
N LEU A 463 -9.74 -27.60 -7.25
CA LEU A 463 -9.31 -26.76 -6.13
C LEU A 463 -8.05 -27.31 -5.45
N VAL A 464 -8.03 -28.60 -5.14
CA VAL A 464 -6.88 -29.24 -4.50
C VAL A 464 -5.63 -29.17 -5.39
N GLU A 465 -5.79 -29.40 -6.70
CA GLU A 465 -4.67 -29.30 -7.63
C GLU A 465 -4.19 -27.86 -7.82
N ALA A 466 -5.10 -26.88 -7.92
CA ALA A 466 -4.74 -25.46 -7.98
C ALA A 466 -3.94 -25.03 -6.74
N MET A 467 -4.39 -25.42 -5.54
CA MET A 467 -3.64 -25.14 -4.29
C MET A 467 -2.23 -25.76 -4.32
N ARG A 468 -2.08 -27.00 -4.82
CA ARG A 468 -0.77 -27.65 -4.96
C ARG A 468 0.12 -26.94 -5.97
N GLN A 469 -0.43 -26.53 -7.11
CA GLN A 469 0.30 -25.79 -8.15
C GLN A 469 0.79 -24.44 -7.63
N GLN A 470 -0.08 -23.67 -6.98
CA GLN A 470 0.27 -22.38 -6.37
C GLN A 470 1.39 -22.56 -5.33
N HIS A 471 1.31 -23.60 -4.50
CA HIS A 471 2.34 -23.91 -3.51
C HIS A 471 3.71 -24.23 -4.15
N ARG A 472 3.74 -25.12 -5.15
CA ARG A 472 4.97 -25.45 -5.91
C ARG A 472 5.54 -24.23 -6.63
N GLN A 473 4.68 -23.39 -7.19
CA GLN A 473 5.09 -22.15 -7.83
C GLN A 473 5.73 -21.19 -6.83
N LEU A 474 5.12 -21.01 -5.65
CA LEU A 474 5.69 -20.16 -4.62
C LEU A 474 7.05 -20.68 -4.14
N GLN A 475 7.19 -21.99 -3.91
CA GLN A 475 8.48 -22.59 -3.53
C GLN A 475 9.58 -22.38 -4.57
N SER A 476 9.24 -22.43 -5.87
CA SER A 476 10.22 -22.27 -6.96
C SER A 476 10.54 -20.82 -7.31
N THR A 477 9.63 -19.87 -7.06
CA THR A 477 9.74 -18.49 -7.55
C THR A 477 9.94 -17.45 -6.45
N SER A 478 9.64 -17.76 -5.20
CA SER A 478 9.57 -16.74 -4.15
C SER A 478 10.86 -16.58 -3.34
N GLY A 479 11.89 -17.41 -3.56
CA GLY A 479 13.17 -17.28 -2.84
C GLY A 479 12.95 -17.27 -1.32
N ASP A 480 13.42 -16.20 -0.64
CA ASP A 480 13.28 -15.98 0.81
C ASP A 480 11.91 -15.36 1.23
N ARG A 481 10.90 -15.29 0.35
CA ARG A 481 9.54 -14.76 0.65
C ARG A 481 8.68 -15.74 1.45
N THR A 482 9.19 -16.11 2.60
CA THR A 482 8.51 -17.06 3.47
C THR A 482 7.18 -16.54 4.01
N ASP A 483 6.95 -15.22 4.04
CA ASP A 483 5.65 -14.63 4.36
C ASP A 483 4.54 -15.08 3.39
N LEU A 484 4.85 -15.20 2.09
CA LEU A 484 3.89 -15.67 1.10
C LEU A 484 3.65 -17.18 1.22
N LEU A 485 4.68 -17.95 1.57
CA LEU A 485 4.55 -19.37 1.85
C LEU A 485 3.64 -19.62 3.06
N VAL A 486 3.91 -18.94 4.18
CA VAL A 486 3.08 -19.02 5.40
C VAL A 486 1.65 -18.56 5.14
N SER A 487 1.46 -17.47 4.39
CA SER A 487 0.12 -17.02 3.99
C SER A 487 -0.62 -18.07 3.17
N ASN A 488 0.06 -18.71 2.22
CA ASN A 488 -0.51 -19.81 1.43
C ASN A 488 -0.88 -21.02 2.31
N VAL A 489 -0.04 -21.38 3.29
CA VAL A 489 -0.32 -22.46 4.26
C VAL A 489 -1.59 -22.14 5.06
N LYS A 490 -1.70 -20.93 5.61
CA LYS A 490 -2.89 -20.48 6.36
C LYS A 490 -4.16 -20.55 5.52
N GLN A 491 -4.12 -20.08 4.27
CA GLN A 491 -5.26 -20.12 3.35
C GLN A 491 -5.68 -21.55 3.03
N ARG A 492 -4.72 -22.43 2.75
CA ARG A 492 -5.00 -23.85 2.48
C ARG A 492 -5.63 -24.53 3.69
N ALA A 493 -5.09 -24.30 4.90
CA ALA A 493 -5.67 -24.82 6.13
C ALA A 493 -7.11 -24.32 6.33
N ALA A 494 -7.37 -23.03 6.13
CA ALA A 494 -8.70 -22.44 6.25
C ALA A 494 -9.73 -23.07 5.28
N ILE A 495 -9.32 -23.51 4.10
CA ILE A 495 -10.18 -24.20 3.13
C ILE A 495 -10.59 -25.59 3.64
N PHE A 496 -9.65 -26.35 4.21
CA PHE A 496 -9.96 -27.63 4.85
C PHE A 496 -10.89 -27.44 6.06
N GLU A 497 -10.68 -26.39 6.86
CA GLU A 497 -11.59 -26.05 7.96
C GLU A 497 -13.00 -25.69 7.48
N GLN A 498 -13.14 -24.90 6.41
CA GLN A 498 -14.45 -24.57 5.83
C GLN A 498 -15.22 -25.80 5.33
N ARG A 499 -14.50 -26.88 5.02
CA ARG A 499 -15.04 -28.17 4.56
C ARG A 499 -15.24 -29.17 5.70
N ASN A 500 -15.08 -28.73 6.95
CA ASN A 500 -15.18 -29.57 8.14
C ASN A 500 -14.16 -30.74 8.15
N ASP A 501 -12.96 -30.51 7.61
CA ASP A 501 -11.85 -31.47 7.59
C ASP A 501 -10.65 -30.94 8.41
N PRO A 502 -10.71 -31.02 9.76
CA PRO A 502 -9.61 -30.59 10.62
C PRO A 502 -8.37 -31.48 10.51
N ASP A 503 -8.47 -32.71 10.01
CA ASP A 503 -7.32 -33.60 9.79
C ASP A 503 -6.50 -33.16 8.56
N GLY A 504 -7.19 -32.73 7.49
CA GLY A 504 -6.56 -32.11 6.34
C GLY A 504 -5.83 -30.82 6.69
N ALA A 505 -6.47 -29.95 7.49
CA ALA A 505 -5.86 -28.69 7.96
C ALA A 505 -4.62 -28.94 8.85
N ASP A 506 -4.71 -29.90 9.77
CA ASP A 506 -3.59 -30.34 10.62
C ASP A 506 -2.41 -30.88 9.79
N GLY A 507 -2.70 -31.71 8.78
CA GLY A 507 -1.69 -32.23 7.85
C GLY A 507 -0.97 -31.14 7.05
N VAL A 508 -1.67 -30.05 6.71
CA VAL A 508 -1.08 -28.88 6.05
C VAL A 508 -0.05 -28.19 6.95
N TYR A 509 -0.39 -27.91 8.21
CA TYR A 509 0.54 -27.26 9.15
C TYR A 509 1.74 -28.14 9.50
N ARG A 510 1.54 -29.44 9.77
CA ARG A 510 2.65 -30.36 10.09
C ARG A 510 3.67 -30.45 8.96
N ARG A 511 3.19 -30.55 7.71
CA ARG A 511 4.08 -30.60 6.54
C ARG A 511 4.84 -29.29 6.36
N ALA A 512 4.14 -28.16 6.43
CA ALA A 512 4.76 -26.84 6.31
C ALA A 512 5.83 -26.62 7.40
N LEU A 513 5.57 -27.01 8.64
CA LEU A 513 6.55 -26.85 9.72
C LEU A 513 7.84 -27.66 9.48
N ALA A 514 7.72 -28.87 8.95
CA ALA A 514 8.87 -29.74 8.64
C ALA A 514 9.63 -29.31 7.38
N GLU A 515 8.93 -28.85 6.34
CA GLU A 515 9.53 -28.53 5.04
C GLU A 515 10.02 -27.07 4.96
N GLU A 516 9.23 -26.14 5.48
CA GLU A 516 9.44 -24.68 5.34
C GLU A 516 9.97 -24.04 6.62
N GLY A 517 9.81 -24.69 7.79
CA GLY A 517 10.26 -24.20 9.09
C GLY A 517 11.78 -24.22 9.31
N ARG A 518 12.60 -24.27 8.25
CA ARG A 518 14.07 -24.20 8.35
C ARG A 518 14.60 -22.79 8.61
N GLN A 519 13.84 -21.77 8.22
CA GLN A 519 14.14 -20.37 8.52
C GLN A 519 13.47 -19.99 9.84
N LEU A 520 14.16 -19.24 10.70
CA LEU A 520 13.63 -18.94 12.04
C LEU A 520 12.34 -18.12 11.99
N THR A 521 12.26 -17.17 11.05
CA THR A 521 11.06 -16.34 10.83
C THR A 521 9.87 -17.17 10.38
N ALA A 522 10.08 -18.07 9.41
CA ALA A 522 9.09 -19.03 8.93
C ALA A 522 8.55 -19.91 10.07
N PHE A 523 9.48 -20.50 10.82
CA PHE A 523 9.17 -21.36 11.94
C PHE A 523 8.32 -20.63 12.98
N ALA A 524 8.71 -19.40 13.34
CA ALA A 524 8.00 -18.61 14.32
C ALA A 524 6.54 -18.31 13.90
N GLU A 525 6.31 -17.95 12.64
CA GLU A 525 4.96 -17.67 12.14
C GLU A 525 4.10 -18.93 11.98
N LEU A 526 4.69 -20.05 11.53
CA LEU A 526 4.01 -21.33 11.40
C LEU A 526 3.60 -21.88 12.78
N VAL A 527 4.48 -21.77 13.78
CA VAL A 527 4.17 -22.15 15.17
C VAL A 527 2.97 -21.37 15.69
N ALA A 528 2.92 -20.05 15.49
CA ALA A 528 1.82 -19.23 15.92
C ALA A 528 0.49 -19.64 15.25
N ALA A 529 0.51 -19.79 13.92
CA ALA A 529 -0.66 -20.17 13.14
C ALA A 529 -1.18 -21.57 13.49
N TYR A 530 -0.27 -22.54 13.64
CA TYR A 530 -0.63 -23.91 13.96
C TYR A 530 -1.16 -24.02 15.39
N ALA A 531 -0.59 -23.29 16.35
CA ALA A 531 -1.11 -23.25 17.72
C ALA A 531 -2.51 -22.63 17.78
N GLU A 532 -2.78 -21.55 17.04
CA GLU A 532 -4.12 -20.94 16.95
C GLU A 532 -5.14 -21.94 16.41
N PHE A 533 -4.83 -22.60 15.29
CA PHE A 533 -5.64 -23.67 14.72
C PHE A 533 -5.88 -24.81 15.74
N ALA A 534 -4.82 -25.29 16.39
CA ALA A 534 -4.90 -26.41 17.31
C ALA A 534 -5.74 -26.09 18.55
N ARG A 535 -5.69 -24.86 19.07
CA ARG A 535 -6.58 -24.41 20.15
C ARG A 535 -8.04 -24.43 19.71
N LYS A 536 -8.33 -23.90 18.53
CA LYS A 536 -9.69 -23.83 17.98
C LYS A 536 -10.34 -25.21 17.85
N HIS A 537 -9.56 -26.24 17.51
CA HIS A 537 -10.05 -27.61 17.27
C HIS A 537 -9.73 -28.60 18.40
N GLY A 538 -9.23 -28.15 19.55
CA GLY A 538 -8.95 -29.02 20.70
C GLY A 538 -7.78 -30.00 20.48
N ARG A 539 -6.83 -29.67 19.59
CA ARG A 539 -5.69 -30.51 19.20
C ARG A 539 -4.34 -30.01 19.74
N LEU A 540 -4.37 -29.13 20.74
CA LEU A 540 -3.18 -28.44 21.25
C LEU A 540 -2.05 -29.43 21.61
N SER A 541 -2.35 -30.53 22.28
CA SER A 541 -1.33 -31.50 22.69
C SER A 541 -0.59 -32.17 21.53
N GLU A 542 -1.25 -32.43 20.40
CA GLU A 542 -0.62 -33.00 19.21
C GLU A 542 0.26 -31.97 18.51
N ALA A 543 -0.26 -30.74 18.37
CA ALA A 543 0.46 -29.63 17.76
C ALA A 543 1.72 -29.26 18.55
N VAL A 544 1.63 -29.11 19.88
CA VAL A 544 2.77 -28.77 20.74
C VAL A 544 3.86 -29.85 20.66
N ARG A 545 3.48 -31.14 20.66
CA ARG A 545 4.44 -32.24 20.50
C ARG A 545 5.19 -32.17 19.17
N ASN A 546 4.49 -31.87 18.07
CA ASN A 546 5.10 -31.70 16.75
C ASN A 546 6.02 -30.47 16.72
N ILE A 547 5.52 -29.32 17.18
CA ILE A 547 6.27 -28.05 17.26
C ILE A 547 7.55 -28.21 18.06
N TYR A 548 7.47 -28.83 19.23
CA TYR A 548 8.63 -29.08 20.07
C TYR A 548 9.65 -30.00 19.40
N THR A 549 9.18 -31.05 18.70
CA THR A 549 10.04 -31.98 17.96
C THR A 549 10.80 -31.25 16.84
N GLU A 550 10.11 -30.41 16.07
CA GLU A 550 10.73 -29.66 14.99
C GLU A 550 11.67 -28.56 15.51
N LEU A 551 11.33 -27.88 16.62
CA LEU A 551 12.27 -26.94 17.27
C LEU A 551 13.58 -27.62 17.68
N ARG A 552 13.50 -28.84 18.25
CA ARG A 552 14.69 -29.61 18.66
C ARG A 552 15.54 -30.09 17.48
N ARG A 553 14.94 -30.22 16.30
CA ARG A 553 15.65 -30.52 15.03
C ARG A 553 16.18 -29.25 14.34
N HIS A 554 15.61 -28.08 14.67
CA HIS A 554 16.00 -26.82 14.04
C HIS A 554 17.48 -26.51 14.31
N PRO A 555 18.26 -26.16 13.27
CA PRO A 555 19.65 -25.77 13.45
C PRO A 555 19.77 -24.60 14.41
N VAL A 556 20.64 -24.75 15.41
CA VAL A 556 20.96 -23.67 16.35
C VAL A 556 21.96 -22.73 15.66
N PRO A 557 21.69 -21.42 15.56
CA PRO A 557 22.64 -20.50 14.96
C PRO A 557 23.96 -20.51 15.75
N GLY A 558 25.09 -20.22 15.08
CA GLY A 558 26.41 -20.18 15.71
C GLY A 558 26.96 -18.76 15.77
N GLY A 559 27.57 -18.38 16.89
CA GLY A 559 28.47 -17.21 17.01
C GLY A 559 27.86 -15.81 16.94
N ASP A 560 26.77 -15.60 16.21
CA ASP A 560 26.14 -14.27 16.06
C ASP A 560 25.18 -13.95 17.21
N PRO A 561 25.39 -12.86 17.97
CA PRO A 561 24.57 -12.54 19.15
C PRO A 561 23.12 -12.19 18.80
N PHE A 562 22.84 -11.68 17.61
CA PHE A 562 21.48 -11.34 17.19
C PHE A 562 20.67 -12.58 16.82
N ALA A 563 21.26 -13.51 16.05
CA ALA A 563 20.65 -14.80 15.74
C ALA A 563 20.42 -15.64 17.00
N GLN A 564 21.33 -15.61 17.98
CA GLN A 564 21.10 -16.25 19.29
C GLN A 564 19.86 -15.72 20.00
N ARG A 565 19.66 -14.40 19.99
CA ARG A 565 18.50 -13.76 20.60
C ARG A 565 17.21 -14.12 19.88
N MET A 566 17.22 -14.13 18.54
CA MET A 566 16.06 -14.55 17.75
C MET A 566 15.67 -16.01 18.07
N TYR A 567 16.65 -16.91 18.13
CA TYR A 567 16.41 -18.31 18.51
C TYR A 567 15.85 -18.43 19.94
N ALA A 568 16.42 -17.69 20.90
CA ALA A 568 15.95 -17.67 22.28
C ALA A 568 14.49 -17.19 22.41
N GLN A 569 14.07 -16.21 21.60
CA GLN A 569 12.68 -15.77 21.56
C GLN A 569 11.74 -16.89 21.08
N ILE A 570 12.13 -17.66 20.07
CA ILE A 570 11.35 -18.82 19.60
C ILE A 570 11.27 -19.89 20.69
N GLN A 571 12.39 -20.18 21.39
CA GLN A 571 12.39 -21.11 22.51
C GLN A 571 11.41 -20.70 23.61
N ARG A 572 11.34 -19.39 23.93
CA ARG A 572 10.38 -18.86 24.91
C ARG A 572 8.93 -19.04 24.44
N ARG A 573 8.62 -18.73 23.18
CA ARG A 573 7.27 -18.95 22.61
C ARG A 573 6.84 -20.42 22.67
N VAL A 574 7.75 -21.35 22.35
CA VAL A 574 7.45 -22.80 22.46
C VAL A 574 7.35 -23.24 23.92
N ALA A 575 8.13 -22.65 24.84
CA ALA A 575 7.98 -22.91 26.27
C ALA A 575 6.61 -22.49 26.80
N ASP A 576 6.07 -21.37 26.34
CA ASP A 576 4.73 -20.91 26.72
C ASP A 576 3.65 -21.89 26.24
N LEU A 577 3.79 -22.43 25.02
CA LEU A 577 2.90 -23.48 24.51
C LEU A 577 3.01 -24.80 25.30
N LEU A 578 4.22 -25.19 25.71
CA LEU A 578 4.42 -26.37 26.55
C LEU A 578 3.77 -26.22 27.92
N GLU A 579 3.85 -25.04 28.52
CA GLU A 579 3.21 -24.76 29.80
C GLU A 579 1.69 -24.76 29.69
N GLU A 580 1.14 -24.14 28.64
CA GLU A 580 -0.29 -24.22 28.30
C GLU A 580 -0.76 -25.68 28.12
N ASN A 581 0.12 -26.55 27.59
CA ASN A 581 -0.14 -27.97 27.41
C ASN A 581 0.22 -28.86 28.64
N ASN A 582 0.35 -28.28 29.84
CA ASN A 582 0.69 -29.00 31.08
C ASN A 582 2.03 -29.76 31.04
N GLN A 583 3.05 -29.22 30.36
CA GLN A 583 4.42 -29.77 30.28
C GLN A 583 5.46 -28.82 30.93
N PRO A 584 5.31 -28.46 32.22
CA PRO A 584 6.10 -27.40 32.88
C PRO A 584 7.59 -27.71 32.96
N THR A 585 7.98 -28.99 33.07
CA THR A 585 9.39 -29.39 33.13
C THR A 585 10.11 -29.06 31.83
N GLN A 586 9.50 -29.38 30.68
CA GLN A 586 10.09 -29.08 29.36
C GLN A 586 10.11 -27.57 29.10
N ALA A 587 9.05 -26.86 29.49
CA ALA A 587 8.98 -25.40 29.41
C ALA A 587 10.10 -24.73 30.21
N LYS A 588 10.33 -25.17 31.46
CA LYS A 588 11.41 -24.67 32.33
C LYS A 588 12.78 -24.85 31.69
N THR A 589 13.06 -26.03 31.13
CA THR A 589 14.33 -26.31 30.44
C THR A 589 14.55 -25.37 29.26
N LEU A 590 13.55 -25.20 28.38
CA LEU A 590 13.67 -24.27 27.25
C LEU A 590 13.91 -22.82 27.68
N ARG A 591 13.24 -22.36 28.75
CA ARG A 591 13.46 -21.00 29.28
C ARG A 591 14.87 -20.82 29.84
N GLN A 592 15.42 -21.84 30.49
CA GLN A 592 16.80 -21.80 30.98
C GLN A 592 17.80 -21.75 29.82
N GLU A 593 17.62 -22.57 28.79
CA GLU A 593 18.43 -22.54 27.57
C GLU A 593 18.37 -21.16 26.89
N ALA A 594 17.17 -20.60 26.72
CA ALA A 594 16.97 -19.26 26.16
C ALA A 594 17.69 -18.17 26.96
N ALA A 595 17.56 -18.18 28.29
CA ALA A 595 18.21 -17.21 29.16
C ALA A 595 19.75 -17.29 29.07
N GLN A 596 20.31 -18.51 29.04
CA GLN A 596 21.76 -18.71 28.86
C GLN A 596 22.25 -18.15 27.51
N ARG A 597 21.47 -18.32 26.43
CA ARG A 597 21.81 -17.77 25.11
C ARG A 597 21.81 -16.25 25.11
N GLU A 598 20.78 -15.62 25.66
CA GLU A 598 20.68 -14.16 25.76
C GLU A 598 21.83 -13.57 26.57
N GLN A 599 22.22 -14.22 27.67
CA GLN A 599 23.35 -13.80 28.50
C GLN A 599 24.68 -13.88 27.73
N ARG A 600 24.93 -14.96 26.99
CA ARG A 600 26.13 -15.11 26.14
C ARG A 600 26.14 -14.08 24.99
N ALA A 601 24.99 -13.82 24.38
CA ALA A 601 24.89 -12.81 23.33
C ALA A 601 25.18 -11.40 23.88
N ALA A 602 24.74 -11.09 25.10
CA ALA A 602 25.01 -9.79 25.73
C ALA A 602 26.49 -9.58 26.10
N SER A 603 27.22 -10.64 26.47
CA SER A 603 28.64 -10.55 26.84
C SER A 603 29.58 -10.40 25.63
N GLN A 604 29.16 -10.84 24.44
CA GLN A 604 29.93 -10.69 23.20
C GLN A 604 30.02 -9.24 22.68
N GLY A 605 29.14 -8.34 23.10
CA GLY A 605 29.17 -6.91 22.72
C GLY A 605 30.27 -6.08 23.41
N HIS A 606 31.37 -6.70 23.85
CA HIS A 606 32.51 -6.07 24.53
C HIS A 606 33.83 -6.13 23.74
N ARG A 607 33.86 -6.90 22.64
CA ARG A 607 34.92 -6.87 21.65
C ARG A 607 34.43 -6.09 20.45
#